data_AF-A0A8X6J9A3-F1
#
_entry.id   AF-A0A8X6J9A3-F1
#
_cell.length_a   1.000
_cell.length_b   1.000
_cell.length_c   1.000
_cell.angle_alpha   90.00
_cell.angle_beta   90.00
_cell.angle_gamma   90.00
#
_symmetry.space_group_name_H-M   'P 1'
#
loop_
_entity.id
_entity.type
_entity.pdbx_description
1 polymer ?
#
loop_
_entity_poly.entity_id
_entity_poly.type
_entity_poly.pdbx_seq_one_letter_code
_entity_poly.pdbx_strand_id
1 'polypeptide(L)'
;MTSSETGITLLNRKRGNIKCQLTKMANALQKQTDLSIPELQAKLDVVLKLQDKFELLKNDYYGIANDTEYAEAEPSLNSLEDDLQDFEVRLKTSINKFKYEAESSSMLNNSQPKGSQIKTT
;
A
#
# COMPACT_ATOMS: atom_id res chain seq x y z
N MET A 1 -34.54 -17.75 -10.84
CA MET A 1 -33.92 -16.53 -10.27
C MET A 1 -32.72 -16.95 -9.41
N THR A 2 -31.61 -17.39 -9.99
CA THR A 2 -30.50 -18.01 -9.20
C THR A 2 -29.11 -17.48 -9.53
N SER A 3 -28.98 -16.54 -10.46
CA SER A 3 -27.65 -16.09 -10.95
C SER A 3 -27.08 -14.87 -10.22
N SER A 4 -27.91 -13.93 -9.70
CA SER A 4 -27.41 -12.69 -9.06
C SER A 4 -26.97 -12.90 -7.60
N GLU A 5 -27.77 -13.59 -6.77
CA GLU A 5 -27.43 -13.88 -5.36
C GLU A 5 -26.09 -14.60 -5.20
N THR A 6 -25.81 -15.55 -6.10
CA THR A 6 -24.54 -16.28 -6.11
C THR A 6 -23.38 -15.37 -6.55
N GLY A 7 -23.65 -14.44 -7.48
CA GLY A 7 -22.71 -13.42 -7.94
C GLY A 7 -22.33 -12.45 -6.81
N ILE A 8 -23.31 -11.84 -6.15
CA ILE A 8 -23.07 -10.86 -5.07
C ILE A 8 -22.35 -11.47 -3.88
N THR A 9 -22.70 -12.70 -3.50
CA THR A 9 -21.97 -13.43 -2.45
C THR A 9 -20.50 -13.64 -2.82
N LEU A 10 -20.22 -13.97 -4.08
CA LEU A 10 -18.85 -14.12 -4.57
C LEU A 10 -18.09 -12.79 -4.56
N LEU A 11 -18.72 -11.69 -4.99
CA LEU A 11 -18.12 -10.36 -4.96
C LEU A 11 -17.82 -9.91 -3.52
N ASN A 12 -18.74 -10.14 -2.59
CA ASN A 12 -18.55 -9.85 -1.16
C ASN A 12 -17.37 -10.66 -0.58
N ARG A 13 -17.20 -11.91 -1.01
CA ARG A 13 -16.05 -12.74 -0.63
C ARG A 13 -14.73 -12.21 -1.20
N LYS A 14 -14.71 -11.79 -2.48
CA LYS A 14 -13.54 -11.15 -3.10
C LYS A 14 -13.15 -9.87 -2.34
N ARG A 15 -14.14 -9.01 -2.02
CA ARG A 15 -13.95 -7.79 -1.21
C ARG A 15 -13.33 -8.11 0.15
N GLY A 16 -13.90 -9.08 0.86
CA GLY A 16 -13.38 -9.51 2.17
C GLY A 16 -11.95 -10.05 2.10
N ASN A 17 -11.58 -10.72 1.01
CA ASN A 17 -10.22 -11.20 0.79
C ASN A 17 -9.21 -10.04 0.63
N ILE A 18 -9.55 -9.03 -0.20
CA ILE A 18 -8.71 -7.84 -0.39
C ILE A 18 -8.52 -7.12 0.95
N LYS A 19 -9.62 -6.87 1.68
CA LYS A 19 -9.56 -6.26 3.02
C LYS A 19 -8.66 -7.06 3.97
N CYS A 20 -8.79 -8.39 4.01
CA CYS A 20 -7.96 -9.25 4.85
C CYS A 20 -6.46 -9.15 4.49
N GLN A 21 -6.12 -9.13 3.21
CA GLN A 21 -4.73 -8.96 2.77
C GLN A 21 -4.17 -7.60 3.21
N LEU A 22 -4.93 -6.52 3.01
CA LEU A 22 -4.54 -5.18 3.42
C LEU A 22 -4.32 -5.09 4.94
N THR A 23 -5.25 -5.59 5.75
CA THR A 23 -5.12 -5.62 7.22
C THR A 23 -3.89 -6.41 7.67
N LYS A 24 -3.60 -7.56 7.05
CA LYS A 24 -2.39 -8.35 7.37
C LYS A 24 -1.11 -7.57 7.07
N MET A 25 -1.06 -6.85 5.95
CA MET A 25 0.09 -6.02 5.60
C MET A 25 0.25 -4.85 6.58
N ALA A 26 -0.84 -4.16 6.92
CA ALA A 26 -0.83 -3.06 7.89
C ALA A 26 -0.31 -3.52 9.26
N ASN A 27 -0.79 -4.65 9.75
CA ASN A 27 -0.32 -5.24 11.00
C ASN A 27 1.16 -5.66 10.94
N ALA A 28 1.63 -6.16 9.79
CA ALA A 28 3.02 -6.52 9.62
C ALA A 28 3.94 -5.29 9.65
N LEU A 29 3.52 -4.17 9.05
CA LEU A 29 4.24 -2.89 9.11
C LEU A 29 4.31 -2.34 10.53
N GLN A 30 3.21 -2.42 11.29
CA GLN A 30 3.20 -1.89 12.66
C GLN A 30 4.09 -2.69 13.61
N LYS A 31 4.34 -3.97 13.30
CA LYS A 31 5.20 -4.87 14.10
C LYS A 31 6.68 -4.80 13.72
N GLN A 32 7.03 -4.28 12.55
CA GLN A 32 8.41 -4.20 12.07
C GLN A 32 8.83 -2.73 11.99
N THR A 33 9.66 -2.30 12.94
CA THR A 33 10.17 -0.92 13.01
C THR A 33 11.31 -0.64 12.05
N ASP A 34 12.01 -1.67 11.55
CA ASP A 34 13.20 -1.53 10.71
C ASP A 34 13.02 -2.19 9.34
N LEU A 35 12.03 -1.72 8.58
CA LEU A 35 11.83 -2.17 7.21
C LEU A 35 12.82 -1.47 6.27
N SER A 36 13.50 -2.27 5.45
CA SER A 36 14.37 -1.77 4.39
C SER A 36 13.57 -1.21 3.20
N ILE A 37 14.19 -0.34 2.39
CA ILE A 37 13.58 0.19 1.17
C ILE A 37 13.07 -0.94 0.25
N PRO A 38 13.82 -2.02 -0.05
CA PRO A 38 13.32 -3.12 -0.87
C PRO A 38 12.05 -3.78 -0.30
N GLU A 39 11.95 -3.93 1.02
CA GLU A 39 10.76 -4.53 1.64
C GLU A 39 9.55 -3.59 1.57
N LEU A 40 9.76 -2.29 1.76
CA LEU A 40 8.71 -1.28 1.56
C LEU A 40 8.24 -1.25 0.10
N GLN A 41 9.17 -1.36 -0.85
CA GLN A 41 8.87 -1.40 -2.28
C GLN A 41 8.06 -2.65 -2.64
N ALA A 42 8.45 -3.82 -2.14
CA ALA A 42 7.72 -5.07 -2.37
C ALA A 42 6.29 -5.00 -1.80
N LYS A 43 6.10 -4.35 -0.65
CA LYS A 43 4.75 -4.11 -0.09
C LYS A 43 3.95 -3.16 -0.97
N LEU A 44 4.56 -2.08 -1.48
CA LEU A 44 3.90 -1.15 -2.39
C LEU A 44 3.43 -1.86 -3.66
N ASP A 45 4.26 -2.72 -4.26
CA ASP A 45 3.90 -3.50 -5.44
C ASP A 45 2.69 -4.42 -5.19
N VAL A 46 2.57 -4.97 -3.97
CA VAL A 46 1.39 -5.76 -3.59
C VAL A 46 0.14 -4.88 -3.49
N VAL A 47 0.26 -3.68 -2.92
CA VAL A 47 -0.87 -2.73 -2.80
C VAL A 47 -1.38 -2.28 -4.16
N LEU A 48 -0.48 -1.93 -5.08
CA LEU A 48 -0.84 -1.57 -6.45
C LEU A 48 -1.60 -2.72 -7.14
N LYS A 49 -1.13 -3.97 -6.99
CA LYS A 49 -1.85 -5.16 -7.50
C LYS A 49 -3.20 -5.39 -6.83
N LEU A 50 -3.38 -4.98 -5.58
CA LEU A 50 -4.68 -5.04 -4.90
C LEU A 50 -5.62 -3.95 -5.41
N GLN A 51 -5.12 -2.76 -5.73
CA GLN A 51 -5.90 -1.70 -6.38
C GLN A 51 -6.40 -2.15 -7.75
N ASP A 52 -5.54 -2.74 -8.60
CA ASP A 52 -5.97 -3.28 -9.90
C ASP A 52 -7.10 -4.31 -9.74
N LYS A 53 -6.95 -5.23 -8.77
CA LYS A 53 -7.99 -6.24 -8.47
C LYS A 53 -9.26 -5.62 -7.92
N PHE A 54 -9.13 -4.54 -7.14
CA PHE A 54 -10.25 -3.85 -6.54
C PHE A 54 -11.04 -3.06 -7.59
N GLU A 55 -10.37 -2.45 -8.57
CA GLU A 55 -11.04 -1.76 -9.67
C GLU A 55 -11.84 -2.73 -10.54
N LEU A 56 -11.27 -3.90 -10.88
CA LEU A 56 -12.01 -4.98 -11.53
C LEU A 56 -13.22 -5.43 -10.70
N LEU A 57 -13.07 -5.53 -9.38
CA LEU A 57 -14.16 -5.88 -8.47
C LEU A 57 -15.28 -4.83 -8.47
N LYS A 58 -14.95 -3.53 -8.46
CA LYS A 58 -15.95 -2.46 -8.55
C LYS A 58 -16.74 -2.56 -9.85
N ASN A 59 -16.05 -2.78 -10.97
CA ASN A 59 -16.69 -2.99 -12.27
C ASN A 59 -17.63 -4.21 -12.27
N ASP A 60 -17.21 -5.31 -11.65
CA ASP A 60 -18.06 -6.50 -11.46
C ASP A 60 -19.33 -6.18 -10.64
N TYR A 61 -19.22 -5.35 -9.60
CA TYR A 61 -20.39 -4.90 -8.81
C TYR A 61 -21.35 -4.07 -9.68
N TYR A 62 -20.84 -3.08 -10.43
CA TYR A 62 -21.68 -2.27 -11.32
C TYR A 62 -22.38 -3.08 -12.41
N GLY A 63 -21.78 -4.18 -12.87
CA GLY A 63 -22.34 -5.01 -13.94
C GLY A 63 -23.40 -6.02 -13.47
N ILE A 64 -23.45 -6.35 -12.17
CA ILE A 64 -24.25 -7.48 -11.66
C ILE A 64 -25.21 -7.08 -10.54
N ALA A 65 -24.85 -6.10 -9.71
CA ALA A 65 -25.68 -5.68 -8.59
C ALA A 65 -26.88 -4.86 -9.05
N ASN A 66 -28.04 -5.11 -8.46
CA ASN A 66 -29.14 -4.16 -8.54
C ASN A 66 -28.88 -2.95 -7.63
N ASP A 67 -29.68 -1.89 -7.77
CA ASP A 67 -29.50 -0.64 -7.02
C ASP A 67 -29.45 -0.84 -5.50
N THR A 68 -30.23 -1.77 -4.96
CA THR A 68 -30.25 -2.05 -3.51
C THR A 68 -29.00 -2.80 -3.08
N GLU A 69 -28.63 -3.87 -3.79
CA GLU A 69 -27.41 -4.65 -3.52
C GLU A 69 -26.14 -3.78 -3.65
N TYR A 70 -26.14 -2.87 -4.62
CA TYR A 70 -25.04 -1.93 -4.82
C TYR A 70 -25.00 -0.88 -3.70
N ALA A 71 -26.13 -0.28 -3.34
CA ALA A 71 -26.20 0.69 -2.23
C ALA A 71 -25.75 0.11 -0.88
N GLU A 72 -25.98 -1.19 -0.65
CA GLU A 72 -25.47 -1.90 0.53
C GLU A 72 -23.95 -2.13 0.48
N ALA A 73 -23.41 -2.43 -0.71
CA ALA A 73 -22.00 -2.71 -0.90
C ALA A 73 -21.13 -1.44 -0.99
N GLU A 74 -21.67 -0.35 -1.52
CA GLU A 74 -20.98 0.89 -1.87
C GLU A 74 -20.21 1.51 -0.70
N PRO A 75 -20.77 1.69 0.51
CA PRO A 75 -20.01 2.25 1.63
C PRO A 75 -18.77 1.40 1.99
N SER A 76 -18.90 0.08 1.89
CA SER A 76 -17.79 -0.85 2.15
C SER A 76 -16.76 -0.87 1.03
N LEU A 77 -17.16 -0.60 -0.21
CA LEU A 77 -16.25 -0.44 -1.34
C LEU A 77 -15.46 0.87 -1.20
N ASN A 78 -16.15 1.99 -0.97
CA ASN A 78 -15.51 3.29 -0.81
C ASN A 78 -14.50 3.29 0.35
N SER A 79 -14.88 2.75 1.51
CA SER A 79 -13.95 2.62 2.65
C SER A 79 -12.72 1.77 2.31
N LEU A 80 -12.87 0.70 1.53
CA LEU A 80 -11.73 -0.14 1.16
C LEU A 80 -10.83 0.55 0.12
N GLU A 81 -11.41 1.36 -0.76
CA GLU A 81 -10.67 2.21 -1.70
C GLU A 81 -9.82 3.24 -0.96
N ASP A 82 -10.42 3.96 -0.02
CA ASP A 82 -9.72 4.92 0.84
C ASP A 82 -8.57 4.25 1.61
N ASP A 83 -8.82 3.07 2.20
CA ASP A 83 -7.80 2.31 2.92
C ASP A 83 -6.63 1.91 1.99
N LEU A 84 -6.90 1.49 0.76
CA LEU A 84 -5.86 1.13 -0.22
C LEU A 84 -5.02 2.36 -0.60
N GLN A 85 -5.68 3.50 -0.84
CA GLN A 85 -5.02 4.75 -1.21
C GLN A 85 -4.17 5.33 -0.07
N ASP A 86 -4.70 5.38 1.16
CA ASP A 86 -3.95 5.81 2.35
C ASP A 86 -2.68 4.97 2.51
N PHE A 87 -2.83 3.66 2.36
CA PHE A 87 -1.72 2.73 2.56
C PHE A 87 -0.64 2.86 1.47
N GLU A 88 -1.03 3.08 0.21
CA GLU A 88 -0.12 3.42 -0.88
C GLU A 88 0.68 4.69 -0.58
N VAL A 89 -0.02 5.76 -0.17
CA VAL A 89 0.59 7.07 0.17
C VAL A 89 1.58 6.93 1.32
N ARG A 90 1.22 6.18 2.37
CA ARG A 90 2.10 5.94 3.53
C ARG A 90 3.36 5.18 3.17
N LEU A 91 3.25 4.17 2.30
CA LEU A 91 4.41 3.42 1.81
C LEU A 91 5.32 4.31 0.98
N LYS A 92 4.77 5.06 0.01
CA LYS A 92 5.54 6.01 -0.81
C LYS A 92 6.25 7.06 0.04
N THR A 93 5.55 7.61 1.04
CA THR A 93 6.11 8.60 1.99
C THR A 93 7.27 8.00 2.78
N SER A 94 7.10 6.78 3.29
CA SER A 94 8.15 6.09 4.06
C SER A 94 9.39 5.81 3.20
N ILE A 95 9.19 5.30 1.97
CA ILE A 95 10.29 5.05 1.01
C ILE A 95 11.04 6.34 0.71
N ASN A 96 10.33 7.44 0.43
CA ASN A 96 10.95 8.72 0.13
C ASN A 96 11.75 9.24 1.33
N LYS A 97 11.20 9.15 2.55
CA LYS A 97 11.91 9.54 3.78
C LYS A 97 13.23 8.80 3.92
N PHE A 98 13.25 7.47 3.76
CA PHE A 98 14.48 6.68 3.83
C PHE A 98 15.51 7.08 2.76
N LYS A 99 15.08 7.38 1.54
CA LYS A 99 15.98 7.85 0.46
C LYS A 99 16.62 9.19 0.82
N TYR A 100 15.82 10.15 1.29
CA TYR A 100 16.32 11.47 1.71
C TYR A 100 17.30 11.39 2.89
N GLU A 101 17.02 10.53 3.88
CA GLU A 101 17.91 10.34 5.03
C GLU A 101 19.26 9.73 4.60
N ALA A 102 19.25 8.72 3.71
CA ALA A 102 20.47 8.13 3.17
C ALA A 102 21.32 9.14 2.36
N GLU A 103 20.67 9.96 1.52
CA GLU A 103 21.33 11.00 0.74
C GLU A 103 21.93 12.10 1.64
N SER A 104 21.17 12.55 2.65
CA SER A 104 21.62 13.58 3.60
C SER A 104 22.82 13.12 4.45
N SER A 105 22.81 11.87 4.91
CA SER A 105 23.96 11.28 5.63
C SER A 105 25.20 11.14 4.74
N SER A 106 25.03 10.87 3.43
CA SER A 106 26.15 10.78 2.50
C SER A 106 26.84 12.13 2.25
N MET A 107 26.08 13.24 2.29
CA MET A 107 26.63 14.59 2.15
C MET A 107 27.42 15.04 3.39
N LEU A 108 27.01 14.64 4.60
CA LEU A 108 27.74 14.97 5.82
C LEU A 108 29.12 14.31 5.89
N ASN A 109 29.23 13.06 5.43
CA ASN A 109 30.47 12.27 5.52
C ASN A 109 31.55 12.68 4.49
N ASN A 110 31.16 13.30 3.37
CA ASN A 110 32.11 13.82 2.38
C ASN A 110 32.67 15.21 2.72
N SER A 111 32.23 15.82 3.82
CA SER A 111 32.63 17.16 4.24
C SER A 111 33.78 17.18 5.26
N GLN A 112 34.38 16.03 5.61
CA GLN A 112 35.59 16.03 6.43
C GLN A 112 36.80 16.57 5.64
N PRO A 113 37.47 17.65 6.09
CA PRO A 113 38.66 18.15 5.43
C PRO A 113 39.76 17.09 5.52
N LYS A 114 40.33 16.72 4.37
CA LYS A 114 41.55 15.90 4.30
C LYS A 114 42.61 16.57 5.18
N GLY A 115 42.96 15.93 6.30
CA GLY A 115 43.98 16.42 7.22
C GLY A 115 45.30 16.63 6.48
N SER A 116 45.71 17.89 6.35
CA SER A 116 47.05 18.25 5.89
C SER A 116 48.06 17.71 6.90
N GLN A 117 48.91 16.78 6.47
CA GLN A 117 50.09 16.38 7.22
C GLN A 117 51.04 17.57 7.28
N ILE A 118 51.11 18.24 8.43
CA ILE A 118 52.11 19.27 8.67
C ILE A 118 53.41 18.53 9.01
N LYS A 119 54.35 18.55 8.07
CA LYS A 119 55.70 18.01 8.22
C LYS A 119 56.54 19.03 8.98
N THR A 120 56.88 18.77 10.23
CA THR A 120 57.87 19.54 10.99
C THR A 120 59.27 19.05 10.65
N THR A 121 60.16 19.99 10.30
CA THR A 121 61.62 19.82 10.27
C THR A 121 62.20 20.89 11.17
#